data_AF-A0A9D7NEL6-F1
#
_entry.id   AF-A0A9D7NEL6-F1
#
_cell.length_a   1.000
_cell.length_b   1.000
_cell.length_c   1.000
_cell.angle_alpha   90.00
_cell.angle_beta   90.00
_cell.angle_gamma   90.00
#
_symmetry.space_group_name_H-M   'P 1'
#
loop_
_entity.id
_entity.type
_entity.pdbx_description
1 polymer ?
#
loop_
_entity_poly.entity_id
_entity_poly.type
_entity_poly.pdbx_seq_one_letter_code
_entity_poly.pdbx_strand_id
1 'polypeptide(L)'
;MLHLHAYVGIQEVDLYGIEYETPEGRSMSLDFSQMYISDVQLVKADGSVYAIKGKSLLKNLKVHTYEIGQVPVGNYKSIRFKVGLPPSINSLNPTAPSDSSILNRPSMWWGNTANQADTSF
;
A
#
# COMPACT_ATOMS: atom_id res chain seq x y z
N MET A 1 0.66 -14.36 -1.84
CA MET A 1 0.90 -13.13 -1.05
C MET A 1 1.78 -12.20 -1.86
N LEU A 2 1.77 -10.90 -1.58
CA LEU A 2 2.77 -9.95 -2.08
C LEU A 2 3.74 -9.62 -0.96
N HIS A 3 5.04 -9.55 -1.29
CA HIS A 3 6.07 -9.06 -0.37
C HIS A 3 6.58 -7.72 -0.91
N LEU A 4 6.41 -6.64 -0.14
CA LEU A 4 6.64 -5.28 -0.58
C LEU A 4 7.58 -4.56 0.38
N HIS A 5 8.60 -3.92 -0.18
CA HIS A 5 9.61 -3.14 0.52
C HIS A 5 9.59 -1.70 0.03
N ALA A 6 10.10 -0.77 0.83
CA ALA A 6 10.40 0.60 0.39
C ALA A 6 11.91 0.82 0.45
N TYR A 7 12.42 1.60 -0.51
CA TYR A 7 13.83 1.90 -0.63
C TYR A 7 14.06 3.40 -0.76
N VAL A 8 15.15 3.88 -0.17
CA VAL A 8 15.79 5.16 -0.49
C VAL A 8 17.08 4.83 -1.24
N GLY A 9 17.14 5.18 -2.52
CA GLY A 9 18.23 4.73 -3.38
C GLY A 9 18.28 3.20 -3.44
N ILE A 10 19.34 2.61 -2.90
CA ILE A 10 19.53 1.15 -2.81
C ILE A 10 19.33 0.59 -1.39
N GLN A 11 19.05 1.45 -0.42
CA GLN A 11 18.90 1.06 0.98
C GLN A 11 17.43 0.81 1.30
N GLU A 12 17.14 -0.33 1.92
CA GLU A 12 15.81 -0.63 2.40
C GLU A 12 15.48 0.26 3.60
N VAL A 13 14.26 0.79 3.64
CA VAL A 13 13.78 1.62 4.74
C VAL A 13 13.11 0.73 5.79
N ASP A 14 13.86 0.34 6.81
CA ASP A 14 13.36 -0.49 7.92
C ASP A 14 12.65 0.32 8.99
N LEU A 15 13.06 1.58 9.19
CA LEU A 15 12.58 2.46 10.26
C LEU A 15 12.38 3.90 9.77
N TYR A 16 11.43 4.59 10.41
CA TYR A 16 11.23 6.04 10.22
C TYR A 16 12.23 6.85 11.04
N GLY A 17 12.49 8.09 10.62
CA GLY A 17 13.37 9.04 11.31
C GLY A 17 14.87 8.70 11.24
N ILE A 18 15.24 7.60 10.56
CA ILE A 18 16.63 7.24 10.29
C ILE A 18 17.09 7.92 9.01
N GLU A 19 18.34 8.41 9.01
CA GLU A 19 19.00 8.93 7.82
C GLU A 19 19.52 7.78 6.95
N TYR A 20 19.22 7.87 5.66
CA TYR A 20 19.72 7.00 4.60
C TYR A 20 20.47 7.85 3.58
N GLU A 21 21.56 7.32 3.04
CA GLU A 21 22.36 8.00 2.02
C GLU A 21 22.04 7.43 0.63
N THR A 22 21.67 8.29 -0.32
CA THR A 22 21.49 7.87 -1.71
C THR A 22 22.86 7.61 -2.37
N PRO A 23 22.93 6.84 -3.47
CA PRO A 23 24.19 6.61 -4.19
C PRO A 23 24.91 7.89 -4.66
N GLU A 24 24.18 9.01 -4.77
CA GLU A 24 24.72 10.33 -5.14
C GLU A 24 25.21 11.15 -3.92
N GLY A 25 25.20 10.58 -2.71
CA GLY A 25 25.69 11.21 -1.49
C GLY A 25 24.69 12.12 -0.78
N ARG A 26 23.39 11.99 -1.06
CA ARG A 26 22.35 12.79 -0.38
C ARG A 26 21.83 12.07 0.86
N SER A 27 21.82 12.74 2.01
CA SER A 27 21.10 12.25 3.18
C SER A 27 19.59 12.51 3.04
N MET A 28 18.78 11.49 3.33
CA MET A 28 17.33 11.52 3.32
C MET A 28 16.78 10.73 4.51
N SER A 29 15.75 11.24 5.16
CA SER A 29 14.96 10.50 6.14
C SER A 29 13.50 10.42 5.69
N LEU A 30 12.80 9.38 6.15
CA LEU A 30 11.35 9.28 6.00
C LEU A 30 10.73 9.31 7.39
N ASP A 31 9.81 10.24 7.62
CA ASP A 31 9.00 10.26 8.84
C ASP A 31 7.70 9.47 8.66
N PHE A 32 7.30 9.24 7.40
CA PHE A 32 6.06 8.58 7.06
C PHE A 32 6.06 7.98 5.64
N SER A 33 5.53 6.76 5.48
CA SER A 33 5.37 6.09 4.18
C SER A 33 4.17 5.17 4.19
N GLN A 34 3.09 5.59 3.54
CA GLN A 34 1.91 4.78 3.33
C GLN A 34 1.37 4.91 1.91
N MET A 35 0.84 3.82 1.35
CA MET A 35 0.33 3.78 -0.02
C MET A 35 -0.83 2.81 -0.16
N TYR A 36 -1.94 3.25 -0.75
CA TYR A 36 -3.00 2.32 -1.16
C TYR A 36 -2.59 1.58 -2.43
N ILE A 37 -2.83 0.28 -2.45
CA ILE A 37 -2.69 -0.58 -3.63
C ILE A 37 -4.04 -1.21 -3.93
N SER A 38 -4.45 -1.16 -5.19
CA SER A 38 -5.75 -1.69 -5.64
C SER A 38 -5.66 -2.35 -7.01
N ASP A 39 -6.75 -2.99 -7.44
CA ASP A 39 -6.87 -3.63 -8.76
C ASP A 39 -5.70 -4.58 -9.05
N VAL A 40 -5.39 -5.47 -8.10
CA VAL A 40 -4.32 -6.45 -8.24
C VAL A 40 -4.73 -7.49 -9.28
N GLN A 41 -3.86 -7.70 -10.27
CA GLN A 41 -4.10 -8.61 -11.37
C GLN A 41 -2.85 -9.45 -11.62
N LEU A 42 -3.06 -10.72 -11.90
CA LEU A 42 -2.02 -11.67 -12.25
C LEU A 42 -2.09 -11.96 -13.74
N VAL A 43 -0.97 -11.86 -14.43
CA VAL A 43 -0.86 -12.21 -15.85
C VAL A 43 -0.34 -13.64 -15.96
N LYS A 44 -1.15 -14.54 -16.52
CA LYS A 44 -0.79 -15.94 -16.73
C LYS A 44 0.29 -16.06 -17.81
N ALA A 45 0.93 -17.24 -17.87
CA ALA A 45 1.94 -17.55 -18.88
C ALA A 45 1.44 -17.29 -20.33
N ASP A 46 0.19 -17.70 -20.61
CA ASP A 46 -0.49 -17.50 -21.91
C ASP A 46 -0.88 -16.04 -22.21
N GLY A 47 -0.65 -15.11 -21.28
CA GLY A 47 -1.00 -13.70 -21.40
C GLY A 47 -2.40 -13.34 -20.95
N SER A 48 -3.27 -14.30 -20.63
CA SER A 48 -4.57 -14.03 -20.04
C SER A 48 -4.44 -13.45 -18.62
N VAL A 49 -5.45 -12.68 -18.19
CA VAL A 49 -5.40 -11.94 -16.94
C VAL A 49 -6.39 -12.53 -15.93
N TYR A 50 -5.92 -12.77 -14.72
CA TYR A 50 -6.75 -13.10 -13.57
C TYR A 50 -6.82 -11.89 -12.62
N ALA A 51 -8.01 -11.29 -12.50
CA ALA A 51 -8.23 -10.15 -11.61
C ALA A 51 -8.64 -10.60 -10.21
N ILE A 52 -7.95 -10.07 -9.20
CA ILE A 52 -8.31 -10.26 -7.80
C ILE A 52 -9.36 -9.21 -7.45
N LYS A 53 -10.58 -9.66 -7.17
CA LYS A 53 -11.73 -8.77 -6.93
C LYS A 53 -11.82 -8.32 -5.47
N GLY A 54 -12.33 -7.10 -5.26
CA GLY A 54 -12.71 -6.60 -3.94
C GLY A 54 -11.57 -6.38 -2.95
N LYS A 55 -10.31 -6.41 -3.41
CA LYS A 55 -9.14 -6.25 -2.53
C LYS A 55 -8.51 -4.87 -2.73
N SER A 56 -8.25 -4.20 -1.63
CA SER A 56 -7.42 -3.00 -1.56
C SER A 56 -6.53 -3.13 -0.31
N LEU A 57 -5.29 -2.70 -0.43
CA LEU A 57 -4.26 -2.86 0.59
C LEU A 57 -3.75 -1.48 1.01
N LEU A 58 -3.43 -1.31 2.28
CA LEU A 58 -2.67 -0.17 2.77
C LEU A 58 -1.24 -0.63 3.06
N LYS A 59 -0.31 -0.31 2.16
CA LYS A 59 1.11 -0.57 2.36
C LYS A 59 1.66 0.41 3.41
N ASN A 60 2.41 -0.08 4.38
CA ASN A 60 3.21 0.71 5.31
C ASN A 60 4.57 0.01 5.57
N LEU A 61 5.45 0.58 6.40
CA LEU A 61 6.75 -0.04 6.73
C LEU A 61 6.67 -1.20 7.74
N LYS A 62 5.63 -1.25 8.59
CA LYS A 62 5.50 -2.29 9.63
C LYS A 62 5.13 -3.66 9.05
N VAL A 63 4.55 -3.68 7.86
CA VAL A 63 4.04 -4.90 7.21
C VAL A 63 4.73 -5.08 5.87
N HIS A 64 5.40 -6.21 5.70
CA HIS A 64 6.06 -6.55 4.44
C HIS A 64 5.24 -7.53 3.60
N THR A 65 4.39 -8.35 4.23
CA THR A 65 3.61 -9.38 3.53
C THR A 65 2.13 -9.04 3.50
N TYR A 66 1.54 -9.05 2.31
CA TYR A 66 0.13 -8.72 2.07
C TYR A 66 -0.60 -9.91 1.43
N GLU A 67 -1.64 -10.39 2.08
CA GLU A 67 -2.52 -11.40 1.50
C GLU A 67 -3.43 -10.76 0.44
N ILE A 68 -3.30 -11.21 -0.80
CA ILE A 68 -4.13 -10.76 -1.93
C ILE A 68 -5.32 -11.69 -2.21
N GLY A 69 -5.35 -12.87 -1.60
CA GLY A 69 -6.39 -13.87 -1.75
C GLY A 69 -5.91 -15.15 -2.42
N GLN A 70 -6.85 -16.08 -2.62
CA GLN A 70 -6.62 -17.36 -3.29
C GLN A 70 -6.65 -17.17 -4.81
N VAL A 71 -5.78 -17.88 -5.52
CA VAL A 71 -5.65 -17.80 -6.96
C VAL A 71 -5.61 -19.20 -7.55
N PRO A 72 -6.10 -19.41 -8.79
CA PRO A 72 -6.03 -20.71 -9.44
C PRO A 72 -4.59 -21.22 -9.54
N VAL A 73 -4.42 -22.54 -9.44
CA VAL A 73 -3.12 -23.18 -9.70
C VAL A 73 -2.73 -22.90 -11.15
N GLY A 74 -1.49 -22.47 -11.37
CA GLY A 74 -0.95 -22.20 -12.69
C GLY A 74 0.30 -21.34 -12.66
N ASN A 75 0.86 -21.10 -13.85
CA ASN A 75 2.05 -20.28 -14.04
C ASN A 75 1.67 -18.84 -14.38
N TYR A 76 2.30 -17.89 -13.69
CA TYR A 76 2.09 -16.45 -13.86
C TYR A 76 3.42 -15.77 -14.16
N LYS A 77 3.43 -14.85 -15.13
CA LYS A 77 4.65 -14.17 -15.58
C LYS A 77 4.80 -12.77 -15.02
N SER A 78 3.73 -12.16 -14.55
CA SER A 78 3.78 -10.85 -13.90
C SER A 78 2.59 -10.57 -13.02
N ILE A 79 2.77 -9.58 -12.16
CA ILE A 79 1.74 -8.97 -11.33
C ILE A 79 1.65 -7.52 -11.75
N ARG A 80 0.42 -6.99 -11.84
CA ARG A 80 0.18 -5.57 -12.01
C ARG A 80 -0.88 -5.12 -11.02
N PHE A 81 -0.78 -3.88 -10.59
CA PHE A 81 -1.71 -3.27 -9.66
C PHE A 81 -1.73 -1.76 -9.89
N LYS A 82 -2.75 -1.10 -9.38
CA LYS A 82 -2.86 0.35 -9.33
C LYS A 82 -2.40 0.86 -7.98
N VAL A 83 -1.88 2.08 -7.98
CA VAL A 83 -1.62 2.86 -6.76
C VAL A 83 -2.79 3.79 -6.53
N GLY A 84 -3.28 3.84 -5.29
CA GLY A 84 -4.47 4.58 -4.88
C GLY A 84 -5.70 3.69 -4.67
N LEU A 85 -6.81 4.35 -4.36
CA LEU A 85 -8.09 3.70 -4.11
C LEU A 85 -8.91 3.55 -5.40
N PRO A 86 -9.68 2.46 -5.56
CA PRO A 86 -10.72 2.39 -6.59
C PRO A 86 -11.75 3.52 -6.41
N PRO A 87 -12.34 4.05 -7.49
CA PRO A 87 -13.36 5.10 -7.40
C PRO A 87 -14.53 4.75 -6.48
N SER A 88 -14.97 3.48 -6.49
CA SER A 88 -16.07 3.00 -5.64
C SER A 88 -15.76 3.00 -4.14
N ILE A 89 -14.49 2.93 -3.76
CA ILE A 89 -14.05 3.03 -2.36
C ILE A 89 -13.77 4.49 -2.04
N ASN A 90 -13.12 5.23 -2.94
CA ASN A 90 -12.73 6.62 -2.73
C ASN A 90 -13.92 7.57 -2.50
N SER A 91 -15.14 7.20 -2.93
CA SER A 91 -16.37 7.97 -2.71
C SER A 91 -17.07 7.69 -1.39
N LEU A 92 -16.62 6.70 -0.61
CA LEU A 92 -17.26 6.30 0.64
C LEU A 92 -16.91 7.26 1.79
N ASN A 93 -17.74 7.27 2.84
CA ASN A 93 -17.49 8.12 4.01
C ASN A 93 -16.52 7.44 5.00
N PRO A 94 -15.31 7.98 5.24
CA PRO A 94 -14.34 7.37 6.14
C PRO A 94 -14.82 7.19 7.59
N THR A 95 -15.80 7.98 8.05
CA THR A 95 -16.28 7.95 9.44
C THR A 95 -17.55 7.11 9.64
N ALA A 96 -18.18 6.61 8.57
CA ALA A 96 -19.41 5.84 8.67
C ALA A 96 -19.13 4.36 9.04
N PRO A 97 -19.98 3.68 9.84
CA PRO A 97 -19.72 2.32 10.33
C PRO A 97 -19.51 1.25 9.24
N SER A 98 -20.15 1.38 8.07
CA SER A 98 -20.08 0.42 6.96
C SER A 98 -18.89 0.64 6.02
N ASP A 99 -18.32 1.85 6.02
CA ASP A 99 -17.46 2.36 4.94
C ASP A 99 -15.98 2.44 5.36
N SER A 100 -15.67 1.97 6.57
CA SER A 100 -14.66 2.61 7.42
C SER A 100 -13.35 1.82 7.62
N SER A 101 -13.26 0.51 7.45
CA SER A 101 -12.03 -0.18 7.91
C SER A 101 -10.75 0.16 7.11
N ILE A 102 -10.89 0.41 5.80
CA ILE A 102 -9.76 0.78 4.94
C ILE A 102 -9.57 2.30 4.84
N LEU A 103 -10.65 3.09 4.97
CA LEU A 103 -10.62 4.54 4.83
C LEU A 103 -10.45 5.29 6.17
N ASN A 104 -10.92 4.72 7.28
CA ASN A 104 -10.79 5.28 8.63
C ASN A 104 -9.35 5.08 9.15
N ARG A 105 -8.43 5.72 8.44
CA ARG A 105 -7.00 5.71 8.66
C ARG A 105 -6.61 7.17 8.80
N PRO A 106 -6.59 7.74 10.01
CA PRO A 106 -6.38 9.18 10.16
C PRO A 106 -5.06 9.68 9.56
N SER A 107 -4.10 8.78 9.35
CA SER A 107 -2.85 9.01 8.63
C SER A 107 -2.97 9.08 7.09
N MET A 108 -4.16 8.85 6.52
CA MET A 108 -4.39 8.70 5.07
C MET A 108 -5.54 9.56 4.53
N TRP A 109 -6.24 10.33 5.37
CA TRP A 109 -7.24 11.28 4.91
C TRP A 109 -7.02 12.64 5.57
N TRP A 110 -7.10 13.69 4.78
CA TRP A 110 -6.81 15.06 5.21
C TRP A 110 -8.12 15.84 5.31
N GLY A 111 -8.47 16.26 6.52
CA GLY A 111 -9.65 17.06 6.82
C GLY A 111 -9.73 17.43 8.30
N ASN A 112 -10.48 18.47 8.62
CA ASN A 112 -10.57 19.04 9.98
C ASN A 112 -11.21 18.08 10.99
N THR A 113 -11.88 17.05 10.48
CA THR A 113 -12.51 15.95 11.23
C THR A 113 -11.65 14.69 11.26
N ALA A 114 -10.50 14.68 10.57
CA ALA A 114 -9.51 13.63 10.71
C ALA A 114 -8.98 13.69 12.12
N ASN A 115 -9.30 12.68 12.93
CA ASN A 115 -8.71 12.53 14.26
C ASN A 115 -7.21 12.70 14.10
N GLN A 116 -6.60 13.65 14.80
CA GLN A 116 -5.16 13.91 14.67
C GLN A 116 -4.41 12.59 14.76
N ALA A 117 -3.51 12.34 13.80
CA ALA A 117 -2.67 11.16 13.84
C ALA A 117 -1.98 11.12 15.21
N ASP A 118 -2.08 9.97 15.89
CA ASP A 118 -1.39 9.75 17.15
C ASP A 118 0.11 10.03 16.93
N THR A 119 0.60 11.06 17.62
CA THR A 119 1.98 11.57 17.51
C THR A 119 2.92 10.88 18.49
N SER A 120 2.49 9.77 19.11
CA SER A 120 3.32 8.94 19.97
C SER A 120 4.32 8.14 19.12
N PHE A 121 5.52 8.71 18.93
CA PHE A 121 6.71 8.02 18.41
C PHE A 121 7.53 7.46 19.56
#